data_AF-A0A0S8GN36-F1
#
_entry.id   AF-A0A0S8GN36-F1
#
_cell.length_a   1.000
_cell.length_b   1.000
_cell.length_c   1.000
_cell.angle_alpha   90.00
_cell.angle_beta   90.00
_cell.angle_gamma   90.00
#
_symmetry.space_group_name_H-M   'P 1'
#
loop_
_entity.id
_entity.type
_entity.pdbx_description
1 polymer ?
#
loop_
_entity_poly.entity_id
_entity_poly.type
_entity_poly.pdbx_seq_one_letter_code
_entity_poly.pdbx_strand_id
1 'polypeptide(L)'
;MTVTKRTPWTAAENLALCRLYFDMLDRVRRREDYNKAAMIRHISRSNGPGDTGPLAGRSRGSIEAKLMNASACHADMAGGDKAMTMDGHGYRCLPNYQRALRDAMRAELDRRSAERAYAADAAEYNATQVRRNVEAKQ
;
A
#
# COMPACT_ATOMS: atom_id res chain seq x y z
N MET A 1 10.74 -3.03 36.51
CA MET A 1 10.77 -2.81 35.04
C MET A 1 9.38 -2.42 34.59
N THR A 2 9.14 -1.15 34.33
CA THR A 2 7.85 -0.66 33.82
C THR A 2 7.72 -1.15 32.38
N VAL A 3 6.83 -2.11 32.13
CA VAL A 3 6.50 -2.54 30.77
C VAL A 3 5.84 -1.35 30.08
N THR A 4 6.59 -0.62 29.26
CA THR A 4 6.03 0.45 28.43
C THR A 4 5.01 -0.20 27.51
N LYS A 5 3.72 0.01 27.78
CA LYS A 5 2.63 -0.41 26.89
C LYS A 5 2.93 0.17 25.51
N ARG A 6 3.16 -0.70 24.52
CA ARG A 6 3.36 -0.29 23.13
C ARG A 6 2.15 0.53 22.69
N THR A 7 2.38 1.76 22.23
CA THR A 7 1.31 2.63 21.71
C THR A 7 0.55 1.89 20.61
N PRO A 8 -0.78 1.70 20.72
CA PRO A 8 -1.57 1.05 19.70
C PRO A 8 -1.46 1.76 18.35
N TRP A 9 -1.51 1.02 17.24
CA TRP A 9 -1.54 1.59 15.89
C TRP A 9 -2.94 2.15 15.60
N THR A 10 -3.00 3.42 15.23
CA THR A 10 -4.22 4.11 14.84
C THR A 10 -4.70 3.66 13.45
N ALA A 11 -5.96 3.95 13.12
CA ALA A 11 -6.50 3.67 11.79
C ALA A 11 -5.74 4.39 10.67
N ALA A 12 -5.41 5.68 10.89
CA ALA A 12 -4.64 6.48 9.93
C ALA A 12 -3.24 5.91 9.68
N GLU A 13 -2.54 5.49 10.73
CA GLU A 13 -1.22 4.86 10.62
C GLU A 13 -1.29 3.52 9.86
N ASN A 14 -2.28 2.67 10.16
CA ASN A 14 -2.44 1.40 9.43
C ASN A 14 -2.75 1.65 7.95
N LEU A 15 -3.60 2.63 7.62
CA LEU A 15 -3.90 2.98 6.23
C LEU A 15 -2.66 3.51 5.49
N ALA A 16 -1.92 4.43 6.12
CA ALA A 16 -0.68 4.95 5.56
C ALA A 16 0.37 3.86 5.33
N LEU A 17 0.46 2.90 6.26
CA LEU A 17 1.32 1.73 6.13
C LEU A 17 0.90 0.83 4.96
N CYS A 18 -0.40 0.56 4.79
CA CYS A 18 -0.90 -0.21 3.65
C CYS A 18 -0.61 0.47 2.31
N ARG A 19 -0.72 1.80 2.23
CA ARG A 19 -0.34 2.57 1.04
C ARG A 19 1.15 2.44 0.73
N LEU A 20 2.01 2.67 1.74
CA LEU A 20 3.45 2.46 1.61
C LEU A 20 3.80 1.04 1.13
N TYR A 21 3.12 0.04 1.68
CA TYR A 21 3.28 -1.36 1.28
C TYR A 21 2.99 -1.56 -0.20
N PHE A 22 1.88 -1.04 -0.70
CA PHE A 22 1.52 -1.17 -2.12
C PHE A 22 2.41 -0.32 -3.03
N ASP A 23 2.88 0.84 -2.60
CA ASP A 23 3.85 1.64 -3.38
C ASP A 23 5.15 0.86 -3.61
N MET A 24 5.63 0.16 -2.58
CA MET A 24 6.79 -0.73 -2.72
C MET A 24 6.49 -1.89 -3.66
N LEU A 25 5.32 -2.53 -3.50
CA LEU A 25 4.92 -3.66 -4.34
C LEU A 25 4.75 -3.27 -5.82
N ASP A 26 4.25 -2.06 -6.08
CA ASP A 26 4.10 -1.53 -7.43
C ASP A 26 5.46 -1.28 -8.10
N ARG A 27 6.43 -0.75 -7.36
CA ARG A 27 7.81 -0.63 -7.86
C ARG A 27 8.41 -1.99 -8.20
N VAL A 28 8.21 -2.99 -7.34
CA VAL A 28 8.64 -4.37 -7.62
C VAL A 28 7.96 -4.90 -8.90
N ARG A 29 6.64 -4.71 -9.05
CA ARG A 29 5.91 -5.12 -10.26
C ARG A 29 6.42 -4.46 -11.54
N ARG A 30 6.80 -3.19 -11.46
CA ARG A 30 7.36 -2.41 -12.57
C ARG A 30 8.86 -2.67 -12.79
N ARG A 31 9.49 -3.51 -11.96
CA ARG A 31 10.94 -3.75 -11.93
C ARG A 31 11.75 -2.46 -11.72
N GLU A 32 11.19 -1.53 -10.95
CA GLU A 32 11.84 -0.30 -10.55
C GLU A 32 12.64 -0.50 -9.26
N ASP A 33 13.81 0.11 -9.18
CA ASP A 33 14.56 0.17 -7.94
C ASP A 33 13.81 0.97 -6.87
N TYR A 34 13.95 0.55 -5.62
CA TYR A 34 13.38 1.26 -4.49
C TYR A 34 14.26 1.17 -3.24
N ASN A 35 14.31 2.28 -2.50
CA ASN A 35 15.04 2.35 -1.24
C ASN A 35 14.04 2.39 -0.08
N LYS A 36 13.90 1.26 0.63
CA LYS A 36 13.00 1.09 1.78
C LYS A 36 13.15 2.22 2.81
N ALA A 37 14.38 2.53 3.18
CA ALA A 37 14.66 3.54 4.18
C ALA A 37 14.24 4.93 3.70
N ALA A 38 14.46 5.25 2.42
CA ALA A 38 14.07 6.53 1.83
C ALA A 38 12.54 6.68 1.77
N MET A 39 11.83 5.62 1.39
CA MET A 39 10.36 5.64 1.33
C MET A 39 9.74 5.76 2.74
N ILE A 40 10.26 5.03 3.73
CA ILE A 40 9.84 5.17 5.13
C ILE A 40 10.10 6.60 5.62
N ARG A 41 11.30 7.15 5.37
CA ARG A 41 11.61 8.55 5.71
C ARG A 41 10.72 9.57 5.00
N HIS A 42 10.22 9.26 3.82
CA HIS A 42 9.34 10.14 3.08
C HIS A 42 7.96 10.20 3.75
N ILE A 43 7.35 9.06 4.05
CA ILE A 43 6.02 9.02 4.67
C ILE A 43 6.02 9.45 6.16
N SER A 44 7.17 9.34 6.84
CA SER A 44 7.33 9.84 8.21
C SER A 44 7.63 11.35 8.25
N ARG A 45 7.93 12.01 7.12
CA ARG A 45 8.26 13.43 7.10
C ARG A 45 7.01 14.31 7.21
N SER A 46 7.19 15.45 7.87
CA SER A 46 6.26 16.57 7.92
C SER A 46 6.20 17.27 6.56
N ASN A 47 5.00 17.68 6.10
CA ASN A 47 4.86 18.55 4.92
C ASN A 47 4.74 20.05 5.28
N GLY A 48 4.91 20.42 6.56
CA GLY A 48 4.82 21.81 6.99
C GLY A 48 4.64 22.00 8.50
N PRO A 49 4.67 23.25 8.98
CA PRO A 49 4.46 23.55 10.40
C PRO A 49 3.13 23.00 10.89
N GLY A 50 3.16 22.12 11.89
CA GLY A 50 1.97 21.49 12.47
C GLY A 50 1.49 20.21 11.77
N ASP A 51 2.04 19.85 10.62
CA ASP A 51 1.80 18.56 9.97
C ASP A 51 2.89 17.58 10.34
N THR A 52 2.56 16.52 11.07
CA THR A 52 3.48 15.39 11.24
C THR A 52 3.02 14.26 10.32
N GLY A 53 3.90 13.81 9.44
CA GLY A 53 3.61 12.70 8.53
C GLY A 53 2.98 11.52 9.28
N PRO A 54 2.10 10.74 8.63
CA PRO A 54 1.21 9.80 9.33
C PRO A 54 1.95 8.73 10.14
N LEU A 55 3.25 8.50 9.87
CA LEU A 55 4.09 7.55 10.60
C LEU A 55 5.22 8.22 11.42
N ALA A 56 5.15 9.54 11.66
CA ALA A 56 6.20 10.29 12.35
C ALA A 56 6.45 9.80 13.79
N GLY A 57 5.40 9.35 14.48
CA GLY A 57 5.48 8.81 15.84
C GLY A 57 6.00 7.36 15.92
N ARG A 58 6.33 6.72 14.79
CA ARG A 58 6.76 5.32 14.74
C ARG A 58 8.24 5.20 14.45
N SER A 59 8.91 4.33 15.20
CA SER A 59 10.30 3.98 14.89
C SER A 59 10.35 3.17 13.59
N ARG A 60 11.48 3.29 12.87
CA ARG A 60 11.71 2.53 11.63
C ARG A 60 11.52 1.02 11.82
N GLY A 61 12.09 0.44 12.88
CA GLY A 61 11.94 -0.98 13.17
C GLY A 61 10.48 -1.39 13.44
N SER A 62 9.69 -0.52 14.10
CA SER A 62 8.26 -0.75 14.29
C SER A 62 7.49 -0.73 12.97
N ILE A 63 7.87 0.15 12.03
CA ILE A 63 7.27 0.23 10.69
C ILE A 63 7.62 -1.03 9.88
N GLU A 64 8.89 -1.43 9.86
CA GLU A 64 9.35 -2.63 9.14
C GLU A 64 8.67 -3.91 9.66
N ALA A 65 8.56 -4.08 10.98
CA ALA A 65 7.82 -5.19 11.57
C ALA A 65 6.33 -5.17 11.18
N LYS A 66 5.72 -3.98 11.12
CA LYS A 66 4.32 -3.84 10.69
C LYS A 66 4.14 -4.10 9.18
N LEU A 67 5.14 -3.79 8.35
CA LEU A 67 5.14 -4.15 6.92
C LEU A 67 5.19 -5.67 6.71
N MET A 68 5.91 -6.42 7.55
CA MET A 68 5.86 -7.90 7.53
C MET A 68 4.47 -8.44 7.87
N ASN A 69 3.79 -7.81 8.83
CA ASN A 69 2.39 -8.12 9.14
C ASN A 69 1.44 -7.75 7.98
N ALA A 70 1.73 -6.66 7.25
CA ALA A 70 0.97 -6.29 6.06
C ALA A 70 1.17 -7.29 4.92
N SER A 71 2.38 -7.84 4.73
CA SER A 71 2.62 -8.93 3.78
C SER A 71 1.72 -10.13 4.05
N ALA A 72 1.68 -10.60 5.30
CA ALA A 72 0.84 -11.73 5.69
C ALA A 72 -0.65 -11.41 5.51
N CYS A 73 -1.09 -10.22 5.93
CA CYS A 73 -2.48 -9.80 5.77
C CYS A 73 -2.89 -9.74 4.29
N HIS A 74 -2.02 -9.25 3.40
CA HIS A 74 -2.30 -9.21 1.98
C HIS A 74 -2.40 -10.61 1.38
N ALA A 75 -1.47 -11.52 1.74
CA ALA A 75 -1.51 -12.92 1.30
C ALA A 75 -2.84 -13.59 1.68
N ASP A 76 -3.27 -13.46 2.94
CA ASP A 76 -4.52 -14.04 3.43
C ASP A 76 -5.76 -13.49 2.70
N MET A 77 -5.74 -12.21 2.33
CA MET A 77 -6.86 -11.56 1.65
C MET A 77 -6.92 -11.82 0.15
N ALA A 78 -5.78 -12.00 -0.51
CA ALA A 78 -5.68 -12.16 -1.95
C ALA A 78 -5.71 -13.63 -2.41
N GLY A 79 -6.00 -14.58 -1.51
CA GLY A 79 -6.17 -15.99 -1.85
C GLY A 79 -4.93 -16.86 -1.63
N GLY A 80 -4.03 -16.48 -0.72
CA GLY A 80 -2.89 -17.29 -0.30
C GLY A 80 -1.69 -17.22 -1.26
N ASP A 81 -1.05 -18.37 -1.50
CA ASP A 81 0.26 -18.52 -2.18
C ASP A 81 0.36 -17.95 -3.60
N LYS A 82 -0.77 -17.63 -4.23
CA LYS A 82 -0.81 -17.07 -5.59
C LYS A 82 -0.69 -15.54 -5.63
N ALA A 83 -0.88 -14.87 -4.50
CA ALA A 83 -0.79 -13.43 -4.44
C ALA A 83 0.66 -12.97 -4.47
N MET A 84 1.02 -12.13 -5.44
CA MET A 84 2.29 -11.41 -5.39
C MET A 84 2.25 -10.44 -4.21
N THR A 85 3.03 -10.74 -3.19
CA THR A 85 3.20 -9.92 -1.98
C THR A 85 4.63 -9.39 -1.87
N MET A 86 4.94 -8.68 -0.78
CA MET A 86 6.33 -8.32 -0.45
C MET A 86 7.13 -9.46 0.20
N ASP A 87 6.53 -10.65 0.33
CA ASP A 87 7.25 -11.87 0.70
C ASP A 87 8.24 -12.23 -0.42
N GLY A 88 9.49 -12.49 -0.06
CA GLY A 88 10.59 -12.58 -1.04
C GLY A 88 11.16 -11.23 -1.53
N HIS A 89 10.50 -10.10 -1.25
CA HIS A 89 11.01 -8.75 -1.56
C HIS A 89 11.46 -7.99 -0.30
N GLY A 90 11.80 -8.76 0.73
CA GLY A 90 12.40 -8.32 1.98
C GLY A 90 11.42 -7.75 3.01
N TYR A 91 10.15 -8.17 2.95
CA TYR A 91 9.24 -8.18 4.11
C TYR A 91 8.52 -9.53 4.16
N ARG A 92 9.15 -10.50 4.83
CA ARG A 92 8.59 -11.86 5.00
C ARG A 92 7.21 -11.79 5.67
N CYS A 93 6.31 -12.69 5.29
CA CYS A 93 5.02 -12.82 5.95
C CYS A 93 5.19 -13.20 7.43
N LEU A 94 4.71 -12.34 8.33
CA LEU A 94 4.53 -12.65 9.75
C LEU A 94 3.03 -12.63 10.08
N PRO A 95 2.37 -13.79 10.28
CA PRO A 95 0.91 -13.88 10.39
C PRO A 95 0.32 -13.39 11.73
N ASN A 96 0.99 -12.46 12.41
CA ASN A 96 0.53 -11.88 13.67
C ASN A 96 0.05 -10.43 13.46
N TYR A 97 -1.01 -10.27 12.68
CA TYR A 97 -1.62 -8.97 12.42
C TYR A 97 -2.96 -8.79 13.16
N GLN A 98 -3.23 -7.54 13.52
CA GLN A 98 -4.46 -7.16 14.23
C GLN A 98 -5.60 -6.88 13.23
N ARG A 99 -6.85 -7.04 13.67
CA ARG A 99 -8.05 -6.74 12.86
C ARG A 99 -8.02 -5.34 12.22
N ALA A 100 -7.56 -4.32 12.95
CA ALA A 100 -7.45 -2.96 12.42
C ALA A 100 -6.51 -2.84 11.20
N LEU A 101 -5.47 -3.67 11.11
CA LEU A 101 -4.61 -3.72 9.93
C LEU A 101 -5.34 -4.39 8.76
N ARG A 102 -6.11 -5.44 9.02
CA ARG A 102 -6.93 -6.12 8.02
C ARG A 102 -8.00 -5.21 7.42
N ASP A 103 -8.66 -4.41 8.25
CA ASP A 103 -9.66 -3.46 7.80
C ASP A 103 -9.02 -2.36 6.93
N ALA A 104 -7.83 -1.86 7.31
CA ALA A 104 -7.06 -0.92 6.49
C ALA A 104 -6.59 -1.53 5.15
N MET A 105 -6.11 -2.77 5.17
CA MET A 105 -5.72 -3.52 3.97
C MET A 105 -6.90 -3.70 3.01
N ARG A 106 -8.08 -4.02 3.54
CA ARG A 106 -9.31 -4.12 2.76
C ARG A 106 -9.68 -2.79 2.10
N ALA A 107 -9.72 -1.72 2.88
CA ALA A 107 -10.04 -0.40 2.34
C ALA A 107 -9.08 0.00 1.19
N GLU A 108 -7.79 -0.33 1.33
CA GLU A 108 -6.80 -0.05 0.29
C GLU A 108 -6.94 -0.96 -0.95
N LEU A 109 -7.26 -2.24 -0.77
CA LEU A 109 -7.57 -3.15 -1.88
C LEU A 109 -8.83 -2.73 -2.65
N ASP A 110 -9.86 -2.30 -1.93
CA ASP A 110 -11.12 -1.81 -2.51
C ASP A 110 -10.88 -0.53 -3.32
N ARG A 111 -10.16 0.44 -2.73
CA ARG A 111 -9.75 1.68 -3.41
C ARG A 111 -9.01 1.38 -4.72
N ARG A 112 -8.00 0.50 -4.66
CA ARG A 112 -7.19 0.13 -5.84
C ARG A 112 -7.99 -0.64 -6.89
N SER A 113 -8.99 -1.41 -6.47
CA SER A 113 -9.90 -2.09 -7.40
C SER A 113 -10.81 -1.10 -8.11
N ALA A 114 -11.35 -0.11 -7.38
CA ALA A 114 -12.13 0.97 -7.96
C ALA A 114 -11.32 1.82 -8.96
N GLU A 115 -10.06 2.14 -8.64
CA GLU A 115 -9.17 2.87 -9.55
C GLU A 115 -8.88 2.11 -10.84
N ARG A 116 -8.69 0.79 -10.75
CA ARG A 116 -8.50 -0.07 -11.94
C ARG A 116 -9.76 -0.13 -12.80
N ALA A 117 -10.94 -0.25 -12.19
CA ALA A 117 -12.20 -0.25 -12.91
C ALA A 117 -12.39 1.08 -13.67
N TYR A 118 -12.20 2.21 -12.98
CA TYR A 118 -12.29 3.53 -13.60
C TYR A 118 -11.29 3.71 -14.75
N ALA A 119 -10.04 3.26 -14.58
CA ALA A 119 -9.03 3.35 -15.63
C ALA A 119 -9.38 2.49 -16.87
N ALA A 120 -10.00 1.32 -16.67
CA ALA A 120 -10.47 0.46 -17.76
C ALA A 120 -11.62 1.13 -18.54
N ASP A 121 -12.61 1.67 -17.83
CA ASP A 121 -13.75 2.38 -18.42
C ASP A 121 -13.27 3.59 -19.25
N ALA A 122 -12.33 4.37 -18.71
CA ALA A 122 -11.75 5.52 -19.40
C ALA A 122 -10.96 5.11 -20.66
N ALA A 123 -10.22 3.99 -20.60
CA ALA A 123 -9.48 3.47 -21.75
C ALA A 123 -10.43 3.00 -22.87
N GLU A 124 -11.53 2.33 -22.51
CA GLU A 124 -12.56 1.91 -23.46
C GLU A 124 -13.22 3.11 -24.14
N TYR A 125 -13.64 4.12 -23.37
CA TYR A 125 -14.22 5.35 -23.90
C TYR A 125 -13.30 6.02 -24.93
N ASN A 126 -12.01 6.17 -24.60
CA ASN A 126 -11.03 6.77 -25.51
C ASN A 126 -10.86 5.94 -26.78
N ALA A 127 -10.81 4.61 -26.68
CA ALA A 127 -10.70 3.73 -27.84
C ALA A 127 -11.92 3.85 -28.78
N THR A 128 -13.13 3.98 -28.23
CA THR A 128 -14.36 4.22 -29.01
C THR A 128 -14.32 5.57 -29.72
N GLN A 129 -13.88 6.64 -29.06
CA GLN A 129 -13.79 7.97 -29.66
C GLN A 129 -12.77 8.00 -30.81
N VAL A 130 -11.62 7.35 -30.65
CA VAL A 130 -10.62 7.23 -31.72
C VAL A 130 -11.20 6.50 -32.93
N ARG A 131 -11.91 5.38 -32.73
CA ARG A 131 -12.54 4.63 -33.82
C ARG A 131 -13.55 5.47 -34.61
N ARG A 132 -14.46 6.15 -33.91
CA ARG A 132 -15.45 7.04 -34.52
C ARG A 132 -14.80 8.17 -35.34
N ASN A 133 -13.72 8.75 -34.82
CA ASN A 133 -13.00 9.83 -35.51
C ASN A 133 -12.22 9.36 -36.75
N VAL A 134 -11.83 8.08 -36.81
CA VAL A 134 -11.20 7.49 -38.00
C VAL A 134 -12.26 7.19 -39.07
N GLU A 135 -13.39 6.62 -38.67
CA GLU A 135 -14.50 6.30 -39.58
C GLU A 135 -15.14 7.57 -40.17
N ALA A 136 -15.25 8.66 -39.39
CA ALA A 136 -15.80 9.94 -39.87
C ALA A 136 -14.88 10.72 -40.84
N LYS A 137 -13.64 10.26 -41.05
CA LYS A 137 -12.64 10.90 -41.94
C LYS A 137 -12.43 10.15 -43.26
N GLN A 138 -13.16 9.05 -43.48
CA GLN A 138 -13.18 8.27 -44.72
C GLN A 138 -14.40 8.67 -45.56
#